data_AF-A0A954GQG5-F1
#
_entry.id   AF-A0A954GQG5-F1
#
_cell.length_a   1.000
_cell.length_b   1.000
_cell.length_c   1.000
_cell.angle_alpha   90.00
_cell.angle_beta   90.00
_cell.angle_gamma   90.00
#
_symmetry.space_group_name_H-M   'P 1'
#
loop_
_entity.id
_entity.type
_entity.pdbx_description
1 polymer ?
#
loop_
_entity_poly.entity_id
_entity_poly.type
_entity_poly.pdbx_seq_one_letter_code
_entity_poly.pdbx_strand_id
1 'polypeptide(L)' 'MSDVLLVGTRKGLFTLTKTSSGWEISQVDFVGQTVTMLLDDPRDQTVYASLTLGHFGSKLHRRTSDNPDWEEVAVPVYP' A
#
# COMPACT_ATOMS: atom_id res chain seq x y z
N MET A 1 -18.62 8.27 0.73
CA MET A 1 -17.36 8.55 1.45
C MET A 1 -16.83 7.19 1.87
N SER A 2 -15.58 6.84 1.55
CA SER A 2 -15.03 5.53 1.94
C SER A 2 -14.86 5.46 3.46
N ASP A 3 -15.16 4.31 4.05
CA ASP A 3 -14.90 4.03 5.48
C ASP A 3 -13.47 3.50 5.70
N VAL A 4 -12.61 3.58 4.68
CA VAL A 4 -11.22 3.14 4.69
C VAL A 4 -10.29 4.27 4.24
N LEU A 5 -9.18 4.44 4.96
CA LEU A 5 -8.05 5.29 4.57
C LEU A 5 -6.77 4.48 4.51
N LEU A 6 -6.00 4.66 3.44
CA LEU A 6 -4.66 4.13 3.30
C LEU A 6 -3.65 5.24 3.59
N VAL A 7 -2.82 5.07 4.62
CA VAL A 7 -1.89 6.08 5.10
C VAL A 7 -0.46 5.59 4.97
N GLY A 8 0.23 6.06 3.93
CA GLY A 8 1.65 5.81 3.71
C GLY A 8 2.52 6.71 4.59
N THR A 9 3.50 6.13 5.26
CA THR A 9 4.40 6.85 6.18
C THR A 9 5.85 6.44 5.98
N ARG A 10 6.78 7.08 6.71
CA ARG A 10 8.17 6.62 6.82
C ARG A 10 8.35 5.33 7.63
N LYS A 11 7.28 4.80 8.22
CA LYS A 11 7.28 3.65 9.13
C LYS A 11 6.37 2.49 8.69
N GLY A 12 5.79 2.59 7.49
CA GLY A 12 4.93 1.58 6.91
C GLY A 12 3.64 2.17 6.33
N LEU A 13 2.77 1.27 5.89
CA LEU A 13 1.42 1.55 5.43
C LEU A 13 0.43 1.19 6.55
N PHE A 14 -0.44 2.13 6.91
CA PHE A 14 -1.50 1.91 7.87
C PHE A 14 -2.85 1.96 7.16
N THR A 15 -3.66 0.92 7.33
CA THR A 15 -5.06 0.95 6.95
C THR A 15 -5.87 1.39 8.15
N LEU A 16 -6.61 2.48 8.01
CA LEU A 16 -7.52 2.97 9.02
C LEU A 16 -8.96 2.69 8.57
N THR A 17 -9.77 2.12 9.45
CA THR A 17 -11.20 1.90 9.23
C THR A 17 -12.01 2.81 10.15
N LYS A 18 -13.09 3.35 9.61
CA LYS A 18 -14.03 4.17 10.37
C LYS A 18 -14.91 3.29 11.26
N THR A 19 -14.99 3.64 12.54
CA THR A 19 -15.85 3.01 13.55
C THR A 19 -16.85 4.04 14.09
N SER A 20 -17.75 3.62 14.98
CA SER A 20 -18.68 4.53 15.65
C SER A 20 -17.97 5.53 16.57
N SER A 21 -16.78 5.17 17.06
CA SER A 21 -15.94 5.97 17.97
C SER A 21 -14.88 6.81 17.27
N GLY A 22 -14.66 6.64 15.96
CA GLY A 22 -13.66 7.41 15.22
C GLY A 22 -12.98 6.61 14.12
N TRP A 23 -11.66 6.77 13.99
CA TRP A 23 -10.83 5.98 13.08
C TRP A 23 -9.89 5.11 13.89
N GLU A 24 -9.74 3.85 13.48
CA GLU A 24 -8.88 2.87 14.14
C GLU A 24 -7.96 2.22 13.12
N ILE A 25 -6.73 1.89 13.53
CA ILE A 25 -5.79 1.15 12.68
C ILE A 25 -6.24 -0.31 12.63
N SER A 26 -6.72 -0.75 11.47
CA SER A 26 -7.18 -2.13 11.26
C SER A 26 -6.09 -3.04 10.72
N GLN A 27 -5.10 -2.49 10.02
CA GLN A 27 -3.99 -3.25 9.45
C GLN A 27 -2.73 -2.40 9.33
N VAL A 28 -1.57 -3.04 9.45
CA VAL A 28 -0.26 -2.44 9.22
C VAL A 28 0.53 -3.33 8.26
N ASP A 29 0.98 -2.75 7.15
CA ASP A 29 1.82 -3.40 6.15
C ASP A 29 3.16 -2.67 6.04
N PHE A 30 4.17 -3.34 5.47
CA PHE A 30 5.50 -2.76 5.23
C PHE A 30 6.14 -2.11 6.46
N VAL A 31 6.00 -2.74 7.63
CA VAL A 31 6.46 -2.21 8.92
C VAL A 31 7.93 -1.76 8.84
N GLY A 32 8.19 -0.51 9.19
CA GLY A 32 9.53 0.09 9.17
C GLY A 32 10.03 0.53 7.80
N GLN A 33 9.31 0.23 6.71
CA GLN A 33 9.65 0.65 5.36
C GLN A 33 8.93 1.95 5.01
N THR A 34 9.59 2.82 4.22
CA THR A 34 8.99 4.11 3.82
C THR A 34 8.09 3.92 2.61
N VAL A 35 6.80 4.24 2.77
CA VAL A 35 5.78 4.23 1.71
C VAL A 35 5.52 5.67 1.30
N THR A 36 5.84 6.01 0.05
CA THR A 36 5.82 7.41 -0.43
C THR A 36 4.60 7.73 -1.30
N MET A 37 4.03 6.72 -1.97
CA MET A 37 2.84 6.88 -2.81
C MET A 37 1.97 5.64 -2.73
N LEU A 38 0.66 5.88 -2.82
CA LEU A 38 -0.38 4.86 -2.88
C LEU A 38 -1.33 5.20 -4.03
N LEU A 39 -1.79 4.18 -4.73
CA LEU A 39 -2.85 4.29 -5.73
C LEU A 39 -3.85 3.17 -5.50
N ASP A 40 -5.06 3.53 -5.11
CA ASP A 40 -6.22 2.64 -5.15
C ASP A 40 -6.83 2.77 -6.55
N ASP A 41 -6.65 1.75 -7.39
CA ASP A 41 -7.06 1.77 -8.78
C ASP A 41 -8.52 1.31 -8.94
N PRO A 42 -9.48 2.20 -9.26
CA PRO A 42 -10.88 1.83 -9.34
C PRO A 42 -11.21 0.95 -10.56
N ARG A 43 -10.26 0.75 -11.49
CA ARG A 43 -10.48 -0.04 -12.70
C ARG A 43 -10.54 -1.54 -12.41
N ASP A 44 -9.76 -2.00 -11.44
CA ASP A 44 -9.59 -3.41 -11.09
C ASP A 44 -9.52 -3.68 -9.58
N GLN A 45 -9.66 -2.64 -8.76
CA GLN A 45 -9.53 -2.69 -7.30
C GLN A 45 -8.13 -3.12 -6.83
N THR A 46 -7.11 -2.94 -7.67
CA THR A 46 -5.72 -3.15 -7.27
C THR A 46 -5.23 -1.93 -6.48
N VAL A 47 -4.60 -2.19 -5.34
CA VAL A 47 -3.87 -1.16 -4.60
C VAL A 47 -2.39 -1.28 -4.91
N TYR A 48 -1.77 -0.18 -5.33
CA TYR A 48 -0.33 -0.07 -5.53
C TYR A 48 0.31 0.74 -4.41
N ALA A 49 1.49 0.30 -3.96
CA ALA A 49 2.32 1.00 -2.99
C ALA A 49 3.74 1.18 -3.53
N SER A 50 4.23 2.42 -3.56
CA SER A 50 5.63 2.73 -3.86
C SER A 50 6.42 2.85 -2.56
N LEU A 51 7.43 1.99 -2.41
CA LEU A 51 8.35 1.99 -1.30
C LEU A 51 9.68 2.65 -1.71
N THR A 52 10.27 3.43 -0.82
CA THR A 52 11.62 4.01 -1.00
C THR A 52 12.55 3.43 0.05
N LEU A 53 13.39 2.47 -0.36
CA LEU A 53 14.19 1.61 0.53
C LEU A 53 15.66 2.05 0.64
N GLY A 54 15.90 3.37 0.56
CA GLY A 54 17.25 3.94 0.64
C GLY A 54 18.15 3.42 -0.49
N HIS A 55 19.25 2.76 -0.14
CA HIS A 55 20.22 2.26 -1.12
C HIS A 55 19.69 1.11 -1.99
N PHE A 56 18.62 0.43 -1.57
CA PHE A 56 17.95 -0.59 -2.38
C PHE A 56 17.03 0.00 -3.46
N GLY A 57 16.89 1.32 -3.50
CA GLY A 57 16.09 2.02 -4.50
C GLY A 57 14.59 1.97 -4.19
N SER A 58 13.80 2.30 -5.22
CA SER A 58 12.34 2.27 -5.12
C SER A 58 11.78 0.94 -5.60
N LYS A 59 10.77 0.43 -4.90
CA LYS A 59 10.09 -0.83 -5.20
C LYS A 59 8.60 -0.58 -5.30
N LEU A 60 7.97 -1.13 -6.33
CA LEU A 60 6.52 -1.07 -6.49
C LEU A 60 5.93 -2.40 -6.02
N HIS A 61 4.95 -2.34 -5.14
CA HIS A 61 4.16 -3.49 -4.73
C HIS A 61 2.72 -3.30 -5.15
N ARG A 62 2.00 -4.40 -5.38
CA ARG A 62 0.56 -4.41 -5.62
C ARG A 62 -0.14 -5.41 -4.71
N ARG A 63 -1.39 -5.13 -4.38
CA ARG A 63 -2.33 -6.06 -3.76
C ARG A 63 -3.61 -6.04 -4.58
N THR A 64 -4.06 -7.20 -5.05
CA THR A 64 -5.25 -7.32 -5.90
C THR A 64 -6.49 -7.62 -5.07
N SER A 65 -7.68 -7.55 -5.67
CA SER A 65 -8.93 -7.86 -4.98
C SER A 65 -9.09 -9.35 -4.62
N ASP A 66 -8.39 -10.23 -5.33
CA ASP A 66 -8.41 -11.68 -5.16
C ASP A 66 -7.23 -12.22 -4.32
N ASN A 67 -6.20 -11.41 -4.09
CA ASN A 67 -5.04 -11.79 -3.26
C ASN A 67 -4.80 -10.73 -2.16
N PRO A 68 -4.98 -11.08 -0.87
CA PRO A 68 -4.73 -10.14 0.23
C PRO A 68 -3.24 -9.86 0.47
N ASP A 69 -2.33 -10.64 -0.12
CA ASP A 69 -0.89 -10.47 0.05
C ASP A 69 -0.32 -9.45 -0.95
N TRP A 70 0.76 -8.79 -0.53
CA TRP A 70 1.50 -7.84 -1.37
C TRP A 70 2.51 -8.54 -2.26
N GLU A 71 2.42 -8.31 -3.57
CA GLU A 71 3.37 -8.81 -4.57
C GLU A 71 4.29 -7.69 -5.05
N GLU A 72 5.60 -7.93 -5.12
CA GLU A 72 6.53 -7.00 -5.78
C GLU A 72 6.30 -7.02 -7.29
N VAL A 73 6.12 -5.84 -7.89
CA VAL A 73 5.97 -5.66 -9.33
C VAL A 73 7.35 -5.62 -9.97
N ALA A 74 7.61 -6.53 -10.90
CA ALA A 74 8.86 -6.59 -11.64
C ALA A 74 9.12 -5.31 -12.43
N VAL A 75 10.39 -4.98 -12.63
CA VAL A 75 10.79 -3.90 -13.51
C VAL A 75 10.47 -4.25 -14.98
N PRO A 76 10.25 -3.26 -15.85
CA PRO A 76 10.15 -3.51 -17.28
C PRO A 76 11.38 -4.25 -17.80
N VAL A 77 11.15 -5.27 -18.63
CA VAL A 77 12.20 -6.04 -19.31
C VAL A 77 12.06 -5.89 -20.82
N TYR A 78 13.18 -5.84 -21.53
CA TYR A 78 13.17 -5.85 -22.99
C TYR A 78 12.81 -7.25 -23.52
N PRO A 79 12.13 -7.35 -24.68
CA PRO A 79 11.96 -8.61 -25.41
C PRO A 79 13.28 -9.20 -25.90
#